data_AF-A0A4R2HE66-F1
#
_entry.id   AF-A0A4R2HE66-F1
#
_cell.length_a   1.000
_cell.length_b   1.000
_cell.length_c   1.000
_cell.angle_alpha   90.00
_cell.angle_beta   90.00
_cell.angle_gamma   90.00
#
_symmetry.space_group_name_H-M   'P 1'
#
loop_
_entity.id
_entity.type
_entity.pdbx_description
1 polymer ?
#
loop_
_entity_poly.entity_id
_entity_poly.type
_entity_poly.pdbx_seq_one_letter_code
_entity_poly.pdbx_strand_id
1 'polypeptide(L)'
;MPTQLSLHDLTKSHDHRLVLDQITCAFPPGQVSGLIGENGSGKSTLLRIAAGVESARLLSTPYDVLLLDEPTNHLSLALVEELEAALDEYAGALVAVSHDRRFNSRWRGAVLELKEASLVCH
;
A
#
# COMPACT_ATOMS: atom_id res chain seq x y z
N MET A 1 13.85 -17.89 0.49
CA MET A 1 12.38 -18.01 0.56
C MET A 1 11.88 -16.59 0.66
N PRO A 2 11.14 -16.06 -0.33
CA PRO A 2 10.69 -14.68 -0.24
C PRO A 2 9.71 -14.51 0.93
N THR A 3 9.83 -13.41 1.66
CA THR A 3 9.13 -13.22 2.93
C THR A 3 7.75 -12.62 2.68
N GLN A 4 6.71 -13.30 3.16
CA GLN A 4 5.34 -12.80 3.11
C GLN A 4 5.13 -11.72 4.18
N LEU A 5 4.62 -10.55 3.77
CA LEU A 5 4.18 -9.53 4.73
C LEU A 5 2.79 -9.91 5.22
N SER A 6 2.59 -10.01 6.54
CA SER A 6 1.28 -10.24 7.13
C SER A 6 0.99 -9.28 8.28
N LEU A 7 -0.20 -8.70 8.24
CA LEU A 7 -0.81 -7.92 9.30
C LEU A 7 -1.86 -8.80 9.98
N HIS A 8 -1.88 -8.79 11.31
CA HIS A 8 -2.83 -9.53 12.11
C HIS A 8 -3.37 -8.60 13.20
N ASP A 9 -4.69 -8.49 13.27
CA ASP A 9 -5.45 -7.76 14.29
C ASP A 9 -4.95 -6.33 14.48
N LEU A 10 -4.57 -5.66 13.38
CA LEU A 10 -4.02 -4.32 13.43
C LEU A 10 -5.11 -3.28 13.71
N THR A 11 -5.10 -2.74 14.92
CA THR A 11 -5.88 -1.56 15.32
C THR A 11 -4.97 -0.36 15.53
N LYS A 12 -5.35 0.81 14.99
CA LYS A 12 -4.62 2.06 15.15
C LYS A 12 -5.60 3.22 15.34
N SER A 13 -5.30 4.05 16.34
CA SER A 13 -6.00 5.32 16.57
C SER A 13 -5.03 6.50 16.46
N HIS A 14 -5.53 7.65 16.00
CA HIS A 14 -4.84 8.94 15.96
C HIS A 14 -5.75 9.98 16.62
N ASP A 15 -5.24 10.71 17.62
CA ASP A 15 -6.01 11.69 18.42
C ASP A 15 -7.38 11.17 18.89
N HIS A 16 -7.41 9.95 19.44
CA HIS A 16 -8.61 9.24 19.90
C HIS A 16 -9.64 8.86 18.84
N ARG A 17 -9.38 9.14 17.55
CA ARG A 17 -10.16 8.62 16.43
C ARG A 17 -9.57 7.29 15.97
N LEU A 18 -10.41 6.27 15.86
CA LEU A 18 -10.05 4.98 15.27
C LEU A 18 -9.78 5.19 13.77
N VAL A 19 -8.59 4.81 13.32
CA VAL A 19 -8.11 4.96 11.93
C VAL A 19 -8.06 3.60 11.24
N LEU A 20 -7.62 2.56 11.95
CA LEU A 20 -7.64 1.16 11.51
C LEU A 20 -8.25 0.32 12.63
N ASP A 21 -9.08 -0.65 12.28
CA ASP A 21 -9.70 -1.54 13.27
C ASP A 21 -9.58 -3.00 12.84
N GLN A 22 -8.85 -3.79 13.64
CA GLN A 22 -8.72 -5.24 13.49
C GLN A 22 -8.36 -5.69 12.06
N ILE A 23 -7.47 -4.94 11.39
CA ILE A 23 -7.02 -5.27 10.04
C ILE A 23 -6.15 -6.53 10.07
N THR A 24 -6.62 -7.58 9.40
CA THR A 24 -5.87 -8.79 9.13
C THR A 24 -5.76 -9.01 7.62
N CYS A 25 -4.55 -8.95 7.08
CA CYS A 25 -4.29 -9.17 5.66
C CYS A 25 -2.88 -9.69 5.43
N ALA A 26 -2.67 -10.32 4.27
CA ALA A 26 -1.37 -10.82 3.87
C ALA A 26 -1.06 -10.44 2.42
N PHE A 27 0.23 -10.15 2.18
CA PHE A 27 0.80 -9.83 0.88
C PHE A 27 1.85 -10.90 0.54
N PRO A 28 1.44 -12.00 -0.11
CA PRO A 28 2.35 -12.97 -0.71
C PRO A 28 3.41 -12.32 -1.61
N PRO A 29 4.63 -12.87 -1.65
CA PRO A 29 5.65 -12.43 -2.58
C PRO A 29 5.22 -12.51 -4.05
N GLY A 30 5.60 -11.52 -4.85
CA GLY A 30 5.25 -11.43 -6.27
C GLY A 30 3.80 -11.01 -6.53
N GLN A 31 3.02 -10.70 -5.48
CA GLN A 31 1.68 -10.13 -5.63
C GLN A 31 1.75 -8.61 -5.80
N VAL A 32 1.09 -8.10 -6.83
CA VAL A 32 0.87 -6.67 -7.06
C VAL A 32 -0.51 -6.30 -6.51
N SER A 33 -0.56 -5.44 -5.50
CA SER A 33 -1.79 -5.12 -4.74
C SER A 33 -1.96 -3.61 -4.56
N GLY A 34 -3.02 -3.00 -5.09
CA GLY A 34 -3.29 -1.56 -4.93
C GLY A 34 -4.17 -1.30 -3.71
N LEU A 35 -3.93 -0.21 -2.96
CA LEU A 35 -4.75 0.19 -1.80
C LEU A 35 -5.51 1.48 -2.14
N ILE A 36 -6.83 1.39 -2.27
CA ILE A 36 -7.75 2.49 -2.58
C ILE A 36 -8.65 2.79 -1.37
N GLY A 37 -9.29 3.96 -1.36
CA GLY A 37 -10.20 4.40 -0.29
C GLY A 37 -10.29 5.93 -0.20
N GLU A 38 -11.26 6.45 0.54
CA GLU A 38 -11.50 7.90 0.66
C GLU A 38 -10.33 8.66 1.30
N ASN A 39 -10.28 9.98 1.11
CA ASN A 39 -9.31 10.83 1.80
C ASN A 39 -9.52 10.75 3.32
N GLY A 40 -8.46 10.46 4.07
CA GLY A 40 -8.53 10.32 5.52
C GLY A 40 -8.96 8.93 6.03
N SER A 41 -9.10 7.93 5.15
CA SER A 41 -9.47 6.56 5.55
C SER A 41 -8.35 5.77 6.25
N GLY A 42 -7.11 6.28 6.27
CA GLY A 42 -5.99 5.62 6.95
C GLY A 42 -4.99 4.91 6.03
N LYS A 43 -5.09 5.08 4.71
CA LYS A 43 -4.19 4.45 3.71
C LYS A 43 -2.71 4.69 3.99
N SER A 44 -2.31 5.96 4.13
CA SER A 44 -0.93 6.35 4.45
C SER A 44 -0.46 5.79 5.80
N THR A 45 -1.36 5.71 6.78
CA THR A 45 -1.07 5.12 8.09
C THR A 45 -0.82 3.61 7.97
N LEU A 46 -1.63 2.90 7.19
CA LEU A 46 -1.43 1.47 6.92
C LEU A 46 -0.09 1.21 6.20
N LEU A 47 0.24 2.01 5.17
CA LEU A 47 1.52 1.90 4.47
C LEU A 47 2.71 2.15 5.41
N ARG A 48 2.66 3.18 6.25
CA ARG A 48 3.75 3.45 7.21
C ARG A 48 3.91 2.35 8.26
N ILE A 49 2.81 1.74 8.70
CA ILE A 49 2.87 0.58 9.62
C ILE A 49 3.46 -0.64 8.92
N ALA A 50 3.00 -0.93 7.71
CA ALA A 50 3.50 -2.03 6.88
C ALA A 50 4.98 -1.84 6.49
N ALA A 51 5.45 -0.60 6.36
CA ALA A 51 6.86 -0.24 6.15
C ALA A 51 7.73 -0.33 7.42
N GLY A 52 7.14 -0.57 8.60
CA GLY A 52 7.84 -0.49 9.88
C GLY A 52 8.24 0.93 10.30
N VAL A 53 7.68 1.97 9.66
CA VAL A 53 7.96 3.39 9.94
C VAL A 53 7.15 3.91 11.13
N GLU A 54 5.94 3.40 11.33
CA GLU A 54 5.01 3.86 12.39
C GLU A 54 4.71 2.76 13.45
N SER A 55 5.43 1.64 13.41
CA SER A 55 5.32 0.55 14.39
C SER A 55 6.67 -0.09 14.68
N ALA A 56 6.97 -0.29 15.97
CA ALA A 56 8.16 -0.97 16.48
C ALA A 56 8.15 -2.49 16.22
N ARG A 57 7.81 -2.91 15.01
CA ARG A 57 7.99 -4.28 14.54
C ARG A 57 8.98 -4.26 13.39
N LEU A 58 10.18 -4.79 13.66
CA LEU A 58 11.19 -5.04 12.65
C LEU A 58 10.56 -5.87 11.51
N LEU A 59 10.54 -5.28 10.31
CA LEU A 59 10.51 -6.06 9.08
C LEU A 59 11.86 -6.78 9.00
N SER A 60 11.86 -8.10 9.15
CA SER A 60 13.09 -8.89 9.05
C SER A 60 13.43 -9.13 7.59
N THR A 61 14.66 -8.74 7.18
CA THR A 61 15.38 -9.09 5.93
C THR A 61 14.98 -8.32 4.65
N PRO A 62 15.86 -8.24 3.62
CA PRO A 62 15.95 -7.07 2.73
C PRO A 62 14.65 -6.86 1.97
N TYR A 63 14.21 -5.60 1.91
CA TYR A 63 12.86 -5.19 1.57
C TYR A 63 12.37 -5.71 0.21
N ASP A 64 11.66 -6.84 0.23
CA ASP A 64 10.93 -7.43 -0.91
C ASP A 64 9.56 -6.75 -1.15
N VAL A 65 9.25 -5.69 -0.39
CA VAL A 65 7.97 -4.97 -0.45
C VAL A 65 8.20 -3.47 -0.65
N LEU A 66 7.63 -2.91 -1.71
CA LEU A 66 7.64 -1.49 -2.01
C LEU A 66 6.27 -0.88 -1.70
N LEU A 67 6.25 0.14 -0.83
CA LEU A 67 5.04 0.84 -0.39
C LEU A 67 5.09 2.29 -0.88
N LEU A 68 4.12 2.70 -1.68
CA LEU A 68 4.07 4.03 -2.32
C LEU A 68 2.78 4.75 -1.96
N ASP A 69 2.91 5.98 -1.46
CA ASP A 69 1.77 6.86 -1.14
C ASP A 69 1.79 8.07 -2.07
N GLU A 70 0.77 8.21 -2.91
CA GLU A 70 0.67 9.22 -3.98
C GLU A 70 1.93 9.31 -4.88
N PRO A 71 2.36 8.19 -5.53
CA PRO A 71 3.63 8.10 -6.24
C PRO A 71 3.79 9.08 -7.40
N THR A 72 2.69 9.53 -8.01
CA THR A 72 2.71 10.42 -9.17
C THR A 72 2.62 11.90 -8.80
N ASN A 73 2.41 12.23 -7.52
CA ASN A 73 2.20 13.61 -7.12
C ASN A 73 3.48 14.46 -7.29
N HIS A 74 3.32 15.70 -7.76
CA HIS A 74 4.42 16.62 -8.08
C HIS A 74 5.39 16.15 -9.18
N LEU A 75 5.09 15.05 -9.89
CA LEU A 75 5.89 14.59 -11.01
C LEU A 75 5.41 15.20 -12.33
N SER A 76 6.37 15.43 -13.23
CA SER A 76 6.05 15.72 -14.63
C SER A 76 5.53 14.45 -15.30
N LEU A 77 4.81 14.62 -16.41
CA LEU A 77 4.23 13.48 -17.12
C LEU A 77 5.29 12.44 -17.57
N ALA A 78 6.45 12.90 -18.03
CA ALA A 78 7.54 12.00 -18.45
C ALA A 78 8.04 11.14 -17.27
N LEU A 79 8.19 11.74 -16.08
CA LEU A 79 8.63 11.03 -14.89
C LEU A 79 7.56 10.07 -14.36
N VAL A 80 6.27 10.36 -14.55
CA VAL A 80 5.19 9.42 -14.25
C VAL A 80 5.29 8.18 -15.15
N GLU A 81 5.55 8.35 -16.44
CA GLU A 81 5.69 7.22 -17.37
C GLU A 81 6.93 6.36 -17.06
N GLU A 82 8.05 6.99 -16.69
CA GLU A 82 9.25 6.27 -16.23
C GLU A 82 9.00 5.51 -14.92
N LEU A 83 8.28 6.12 -13.97
CA LEU A 83 7.90 5.47 -12.72
C LEU A 83 6.97 4.28 -12.97
N GLU A 84 5.94 4.44 -13.81
CA GLU A 84 5.03 3.35 -14.18
C GLU A 84 5.81 2.17 -14.80
N ALA A 85 6.77 2.44 -15.71
CA ALA A 85 7.60 1.39 -16.31
C ALA A 85 8.49 0.67 -15.28
N ALA A 86 9.11 1.41 -14.36
CA ALA A 86 9.94 0.82 -13.30
C ALA A 86 9.12 -0.03 -12.33
N LEU A 87 7.87 0.36 -12.04
CA LEU A 87 6.95 -0.41 -11.21
C LEU A 87 6.46 -1.69 -11.89
N ASP A 88 6.25 -1.66 -13.21
CA ASP A 88 5.91 -2.83 -14.02
C ASP A 88 7.03 -3.91 -14.00
N GLU A 89 8.30 -3.50 -13.85
CA GLU A 89 9.46 -4.39 -13.78
C GLU A 89 9.84 -4.82 -12.35
N TYR A 90 9.18 -4.27 -11.33
CA TYR A 90 9.52 -4.57 -9.93
C TYR A 90 9.11 -6.00 -9.55
N ALA A 91 10.11 -6.84 -9.25
CA ALA A 91 9.90 -8.26 -8.93
C ALA A 91 9.42 -8.54 -7.49
N GLY A 92 9.40 -7.51 -6.63
CA GLY A 92 8.88 -7.60 -5.26
C GLY A 92 7.37 -7.38 -5.17
N ALA A 93 6.83 -7.42 -3.96
CA ALA A 93 5.44 -7.04 -3.72
C ALA A 93 5.30 -5.51 -3.74
N LEU A 94 4.37 -4.99 -4.54
CA LEU A 94 4.12 -3.55 -4.66
C LEU A 94 2.75 -3.23 -4.06
N VAL A 95 2.72 -2.26 -3.15
CA VAL A 95 1.48 -1.62 -2.70
C VAL A 95 1.53 -0.13 -2.96
N ALA A 96 0.64 0.34 -3.83
CA ALA A 96 0.49 1.74 -4.16
C ALA A 96 -0.87 2.28 -3.71
N VAL A 97 -0.84 3.47 -3.13
CA VAL A 97 -2.01 4.30 -2.83
C VAL A 97 -1.99 5.47 -3.79
N SER A 98 -3.08 5.66 -4.54
CA SER A 98 -3.16 6.75 -5.51
C SER A 98 -4.58 7.27 -5.70
N HIS A 99 -4.70 8.60 -5.72
CA HIS A 99 -5.89 9.32 -6.17
C HIS A 99 -5.84 9.69 -7.67
N ASP A 100 -4.78 9.31 -8.39
CA ASP A 100 -4.59 9.60 -9.82
C ASP A 100 -5.34 8.60 -10.71
N ARG A 101 -6.34 9.10 -11.45
CA ARG A 101 -7.14 8.30 -12.38
C ARG A 101 -6.34 7.66 -13.51
N ARG A 102 -5.23 8.27 -13.94
CA ARG A 102 -4.38 7.76 -15.01
C ARG A 102 -3.50 6.62 -14.51
N PHE A 103 -2.89 6.79 -13.34
CA PHE A 103 -2.16 5.71 -12.68
C PHE A 103 -3.08 4.52 -12.42
N ASN A 104 -4.27 4.78 -11.87
CA ASN A 104 -5.26 3.75 -11.56
C ASN A 104 -5.81 3.04 -12.81
N SER A 105 -5.93 3.71 -13.97
CA SER A 105 -6.42 3.06 -15.20
C SER A 105 -5.37 2.18 -15.88
N ARG A 106 -4.09 2.37 -15.54
CA ARG A 106 -2.96 1.57 -16.05
C ARG A 106 -2.53 0.48 -15.08
N TRP A 107 -3.04 0.51 -13.86
CA TRP A 107 -2.74 -0.49 -12.83
C TRP A 107 -3.17 -1.89 -13.28
N ARG A 108 -2.25 -2.86 -13.15
CA ARG A 108 -2.47 -4.26 -13.56
C ARG A 108 -2.66 -5.23 -12.40
N GLY A 109 -2.37 -4.80 -11.17
CA GLY A 109 -2.49 -5.63 -9.98
C GLY A 109 -3.92 -5.70 -9.42
N ALA A 110 -4.08 -6.44 -8.32
CA ALA A 110 -5.32 -6.46 -7.56
C ALA A 110 -5.66 -5.05 -7.05
N VAL A 111 -6.94 -4.74 -6.86
CA VAL A 111 -7.40 -3.47 -6.29
C VAL A 111 -8.09 -3.75 -4.96
N LEU A 112 -7.56 -3.15 -3.89
CA LEU A 112 -8.05 -3.30 -2.53
C LEU A 112 -8.76 -2.02 -2.08
N GLU A 113 -10.05 -2.09 -1.77
CA GLU A 113 -10.86 -0.95 -1.37
C GLU A 113 -11.02 -0.83 0.15
N LEU A 114 -10.56 0.29 0.72
CA LEU A 114 -10.74 0.67 2.12
C LEU A 114 -12.05 1.46 2.28
N LYS A 115 -13.10 0.78 2.74
CA LYS A 115 -14.44 1.32 3.05
C LYS A 115 -14.74 1.15 4.55
N GLU A 116 -15.19 2.21 5.22
CA GLU A 116 -15.58 2.15 6.64
C GLU A 116 -14.53 1.48 7.54
N ALA A 117 -13.24 1.81 7.33
CA ALA A 117 -12.08 1.19 8.00
C ALA A 117 -11.87 -0.32 7.74
N SER A 118 -12.57 -0.91 6.76
CA SER A 118 -12.42 -2.30 6.30
C SER A 118 -11.83 -2.38 4.90
N LEU A 119 -10.96 -3.35 4.66
CA LEU A 119 -10.25 -3.57 3.40
C LEU A 119 -10.94 -4.70 2.60
N VAL A 120 -11.41 -4.41 1.39
CA VAL A 120 -12.14 -5.34 0.51
C VAL A 120 -11.33 -5.58 -0.77
N CYS A 121 -11.00 -6.83 -1.08
CA CYS A 121 -10.38 -7.17 -2.36
C CYS A 121 -11.44 -7.35 -3.45
N HIS A 122 -11.19 -6.83 -4.66
CA HIS A 122 -11.98 -7.12 -5.88
C HIS A 122 -11.22 -8.04 -6.83
#